data_AF-A0A1C0AB23-F1
#
_entry.id   AF-A0A1C0AB23-F1
#
_cell.length_a   1.000
_cell.length_b   1.000
_cell.length_c   1.000
_cell.angle_alpha   90.00
_cell.angle_beta   90.00
_cell.angle_gamma   90.00
#
_symmetry.space_group_name_H-M   'P 1'
#
loop_
_entity.id
_entity.type
_entity.pdbx_description
1 polymer ?
#
loop_
_entity_poly.entity_id
_entity_poly.type
_entity_poly.pdbx_seq_one_letter_code
_entity_poly.pdbx_strand_id
1 'polypeptide(L)'
;MSSVVEERVLYDLTKKEKVIYLAQKDPFLKVERISQLAETTPHYVRTVLSEANLSLTKLRKQYAQKLKDKRRANKFLLDILSTDKFDKLDLTKKEGVVLNKAEYYSDLIKEGNNFLERTVLFKEGGFPIMVNTTFISDGLQKFDELNDRKDLFISENKVRVEMSNDIVARLLEINTGVPVLILEKEIYISQKLKGVDLLYLIPERVELLLKENNHQISVVKCNKH
;
A
#
# COMPACT_ATOMS: atom_id res chain seq x y z
N MET A 1 -21.76 9.21 2.34
CA MET A 1 -21.78 9.46 3.79
C MET A 1 -20.71 10.47 4.27
N SER A 2 -19.92 11.11 3.39
CA SER A 2 -18.80 11.97 3.85
C SER A 2 -19.13 13.46 4.02
N SER A 3 -20.11 14.03 3.32
CA SER A 3 -20.35 15.49 3.36
C SER A 3 -20.92 16.00 4.69
N VAL A 4 -21.84 15.26 5.30
CA VAL A 4 -22.55 15.68 6.54
C VAL A 4 -21.65 15.59 7.77
N VAL A 5 -20.71 14.65 7.79
CA VAL A 5 -19.72 14.50 8.87
C VAL A 5 -18.62 15.56 8.74
N GLU A 6 -18.19 15.88 7.51
CA GLU A 6 -17.20 16.93 7.24
C GLU A 6 -17.71 18.34 7.57
N GLU A 7 -19.00 18.63 7.32
CA GLU A 7 -19.61 19.90 7.73
C GLU A 7 -19.61 20.06 9.26
N ARG A 8 -19.97 19.01 10.02
CA ARG A 8 -19.97 19.08 11.49
C ARG A 8 -18.59 19.35 12.09
N VAL A 9 -17.54 18.75 11.54
CA VAL A 9 -16.16 18.96 12.02
C VAL A 9 -15.72 20.41 11.80
N LEU A 10 -16.16 21.08 10.72
CA LEU A 10 -15.88 22.50 10.54
C LEU A 10 -16.67 23.39 11.51
N TYR A 11 -17.90 23.04 11.88
CA TYR A 11 -18.71 23.88 12.77
C TYR A 11 -18.14 24.01 14.19
N ASP A 12 -17.45 22.99 14.69
CA ASP A 12 -16.86 23.00 16.04
C ASP A 12 -15.47 23.66 16.10
N LEU A 13 -14.84 23.94 14.95
CA LEU A 13 -13.50 24.54 14.89
C LEU A 13 -13.55 26.06 14.99
N THR A 14 -12.63 26.63 15.78
CA THR A 14 -12.40 28.08 15.81
C THR A 14 -11.94 28.58 14.45
N LYS A 15 -12.10 29.88 14.17
CA LYS A 15 -11.62 30.49 12.90
C LYS A 15 -10.13 30.22 12.64
N LYS A 16 -9.31 30.18 13.69
CA LYS A 16 -7.88 29.86 13.61
C LYS A 16 -7.67 28.41 13.16
N GLU A 17 -8.36 27.47 13.78
CA GLU A 17 -8.26 26.05 13.45
C GLU A 17 -8.82 25.75 12.06
N LYS A 18 -9.93 26.38 11.66
CA LYS A 18 -10.47 26.32 10.30
C LYS A 18 -9.42 26.71 9.27
N VAL A 19 -8.70 27.82 9.49
CA VAL A 19 -7.63 28.27 8.58
C VAL A 19 -6.50 27.26 8.48
N ILE A 20 -6.03 26.73 9.61
CA ILE A 20 -4.94 25.73 9.64
C ILE A 20 -5.38 24.45 8.93
N TYR A 21 -6.57 23.94 9.27
CA TYR A 21 -7.15 22.73 8.68
C TYR A 21 -7.29 22.85 7.16
N LEU A 22 -7.89 23.93 6.67
CA LEU A 22 -8.09 24.15 5.24
C LEU A 22 -6.76 24.25 4.48
N ALA A 23 -5.77 24.96 5.05
CA ALA A 23 -4.45 25.11 4.43
C ALA A 23 -3.66 23.79 4.38
N GLN A 24 -3.80 22.91 5.37
CA GLN A 24 -3.15 21.61 5.40
C GLN A 24 -3.88 20.57 4.54
N LYS A 25 -5.22 20.60 4.52
CA LYS A 25 -6.07 19.71 3.72
C LYS A 25 -5.86 19.94 2.23
N ASP A 26 -5.86 21.20 1.81
CA ASP A 26 -5.59 21.58 0.42
C ASP A 26 -4.61 22.78 0.35
N PRO A 27 -3.30 22.50 0.26
CA PRO A 27 -2.26 23.53 0.15
C PRO A 27 -2.35 24.42 -1.12
N PHE A 28 -3.17 24.08 -2.11
CA PHE A 28 -3.32 24.84 -3.35
C PHE A 28 -4.44 25.88 -3.28
N LEU A 29 -5.27 25.84 -2.24
CA LEU A 29 -6.23 26.91 -1.99
C LEU A 29 -5.50 28.27 -1.92
N LYS A 30 -6.09 29.27 -2.57
CA LYS A 30 -5.66 30.66 -2.46
C LYS A 30 -6.08 31.22 -1.11
N VAL A 31 -5.33 32.18 -0.59
CA VAL A 31 -5.61 32.84 0.70
C VAL A 31 -7.04 33.40 0.73
N GLU A 32 -7.50 33.96 -0.39
CA GLU A 32 -8.84 34.51 -0.57
C GLU A 32 -9.92 33.43 -0.48
N ARG A 33 -9.63 32.20 -0.93
CA ARG A 33 -10.57 31.08 -0.83
C ARG A 33 -10.60 30.51 0.58
N ILE A 34 -9.45 30.42 1.24
CA ILE A 34 -9.37 30.00 2.65
C ILE A 34 -10.14 30.98 3.54
N SER A 35 -10.04 32.29 3.29
CA SER A 35 -10.76 33.28 4.08
C SER A 35 -12.28 33.18 3.93
N GLN A 36 -12.76 32.89 2.71
CA GLN A 36 -14.19 32.63 2.47
C GLN A 36 -14.67 31.40 3.24
N LEU A 37 -13.93 30.29 3.15
CA LEU A 37 -14.29 29.01 3.78
C LEU A 37 -14.17 29.03 5.31
N ALA A 38 -13.26 29.85 5.85
CA ALA A 38 -13.08 30.04 7.29
C ALA A 38 -13.86 31.25 7.84
N GLU A 39 -14.71 31.87 7.03
CA GLU A 39 -15.54 33.03 7.40
C GLU A 39 -14.73 34.15 8.08
N THR A 40 -13.60 34.50 7.46
CA THR A 40 -12.64 35.48 7.96
C THR A 40 -12.05 36.31 6.81
N THR A 41 -11.03 37.12 7.10
CA THR A 41 -10.38 37.99 6.11
C THR A 41 -9.07 37.40 5.60
N PRO A 42 -8.65 37.72 4.36
CA PRO A 42 -7.33 37.32 3.84
C PRO A 42 -6.17 37.79 4.72
N HIS A 43 -6.30 38.96 5.37
CA HIS A 43 -5.31 39.46 6.30
C HIS A 43 -5.18 38.53 7.52
N TYR A 44 -6.30 38.15 8.14
CA TYR A 44 -6.31 37.22 9.27
C TYR A 44 -5.74 35.85 8.92
N VAL A 45 -6.04 35.32 7.71
CA VAL A 45 -5.45 34.06 7.22
C VAL A 45 -3.93 34.12 7.19
N ARG A 46 -3.34 35.21 6.69
CA ARG A 46 -1.88 35.37 6.64
C ARG A 46 -1.28 35.41 8.04
N THR A 47 -1.92 36.11 8.97
CA THR A 47 -1.50 36.18 10.38
C THR A 47 -1.49 34.80 11.01
N VAL A 48 -2.61 34.05 10.91
CA VAL A 48 -2.72 32.70 11.48
C VAL A 48 -1.69 31.74 10.89
N LEU A 49 -1.48 31.76 9.57
CA LEU A 49 -0.47 30.91 8.93
C LEU A 49 0.94 31.27 9.42
N SER A 50 1.26 32.55 9.55
CA SER A 50 2.55 33.00 10.08
C SER A 50 2.75 32.59 11.54
N GLU A 51 1.74 32.78 12.39
CA GLU A 51 1.77 32.35 13.80
C GLU A 51 1.97 30.84 13.95
N ALA A 52 1.35 30.06 13.08
CA ALA A 52 1.50 28.61 13.04
C ALA A 52 2.81 28.15 12.37
N ASN A 53 3.68 29.08 11.93
CA ASN A 53 4.89 28.81 11.14
C ASN A 53 4.62 27.99 9.86
N LEU A 54 3.43 28.16 9.29
CA LEU A 54 2.96 27.50 8.07
C LEU A 54 3.11 28.43 6.87
N SER A 55 3.64 27.90 5.78
CA SER A 55 3.71 28.57 4.49
C SER A 55 3.01 27.69 3.46
N LEU A 56 2.06 28.26 2.71
CA LEU A 56 1.40 27.53 1.61
C LEU A 56 2.43 27.01 0.59
N THR A 57 3.52 27.76 0.33
CA THR A 57 4.61 27.30 -0.55
C THR A 57 5.33 26.07 0.03
N LYS A 58 5.63 26.06 1.33
CA LYS A 58 6.23 24.88 2.00
C LYS A 58 5.27 23.69 1.99
N LEU A 59 4.00 23.92 2.30
CA LEU A 59 2.95 22.90 2.28
C LEU A 59 2.75 22.32 0.89
N ARG A 60 2.77 23.15 -0.17
CA ARG A 60 2.74 22.69 -1.57
C ARG A 60 3.96 21.85 -1.93
N LYS A 61 5.16 22.25 -1.50
CA LYS A 61 6.39 21.47 -1.72
C LYS A 61 6.33 20.11 -1.02
N GLN A 62 5.87 20.08 0.24
CA GLN A 62 5.65 18.84 1.00
C GLN A 62 4.57 17.96 0.36
N TYR A 63 3.48 18.55 -0.12
CA TYR A 63 2.41 17.83 -0.81
C TYR A 63 2.89 17.25 -2.15
N ALA A 64 3.65 18.03 -2.94
CA ALA A 64 4.27 17.55 -4.18
C ALA A 64 5.31 16.46 -3.92
N GLN A 65 6.08 16.56 -2.83
CA GLN A 65 7.01 15.51 -2.40
C GLN A 65 6.27 14.23 -2.02
N LYS A 66 5.23 14.33 -1.18
CA LYS A 66 4.34 13.21 -0.85
C LYS A 66 3.69 12.59 -2.09
N LEU A 67 3.36 13.38 -3.11
CA LEU A 67 2.84 12.88 -4.40
C LEU A 67 3.89 12.16 -5.23
N LYS A 68 5.13 12.65 -5.25
CA LYS A 68 6.27 11.97 -5.89
C LYS A 68 6.61 10.67 -5.17
N ASP A 69 6.56 10.68 -3.85
CA ASP A 69 6.76 9.49 -3.02
C ASP A 69 5.59 8.50 -3.20
N LYS A 70 4.33 8.97 -3.28
CA LYS A 70 3.16 8.13 -3.61
C LYS A 70 3.24 7.45 -4.98
N ARG A 71 3.74 8.14 -6.02
CA ARG A 71 3.98 7.51 -7.33
C ARG A 71 5.09 6.45 -7.32
N ARG A 72 5.98 6.46 -6.31
CA ARG A 72 6.99 5.43 -6.08
C ARG A 72 6.52 4.33 -5.10
N ALA A 73 5.62 4.66 -4.17
CA ALA A 73 5.08 3.78 -3.13
C ALA A 73 3.86 2.93 -3.59
N ASN A 74 3.13 3.37 -4.62
CA ASN A 74 2.05 2.59 -5.24
C ASN A 74 2.59 1.49 -6.17
N LYS A 75 3.46 0.65 -5.62
CA LYS A 75 4.04 -0.49 -6.31
C LYS A 75 3.65 -1.77 -5.57
N PHE A 76 3.31 -2.80 -6.33
CA PHE A 76 3.16 -4.14 -5.78
C PHE A 76 4.53 -4.66 -5.32
N LEU A 77 4.51 -5.69 -4.47
CA LEU A 77 5.70 -6.39 -4.02
C LEU A 77 6.53 -6.82 -5.23
N LEU A 78 5.92 -7.44 -6.24
CA LEU A 78 6.65 -7.87 -7.45
C LEU A 78 7.34 -6.72 -8.21
N ASP A 79 6.84 -5.48 -8.09
CA ASP A 79 7.45 -4.32 -8.76
C ASP A 79 8.66 -3.75 -7.99
N ILE A 80 8.84 -4.14 -6.73
CA ILE A 80 9.95 -3.75 -5.85
C ILE A 80 10.89 -4.90 -5.51
N LEU A 81 10.53 -6.14 -5.87
CA LEU A 81 11.39 -7.31 -5.70
C LEU A 81 12.51 -7.30 -6.73
N SER A 82 13.74 -7.40 -6.24
CA SER A 82 14.91 -7.75 -7.06
C SER A 82 15.20 -9.23 -6.93
N THR A 83 15.24 -9.92 -8.06
CA THR A 83 15.58 -11.35 -8.14
C THR A 83 16.83 -11.62 -8.97
N ASP A 84 17.64 -10.58 -9.20
CA ASP A 84 18.90 -10.62 -9.96
C ASP A 84 19.98 -11.54 -9.37
N LYS A 85 19.76 -12.03 -8.14
CA LYS A 85 20.66 -12.95 -7.43
C LYS A 85 20.28 -14.42 -7.58
N PHE A 86 19.20 -14.71 -8.29
CA PHE A 86 18.85 -16.07 -8.70
C PHE A 86 19.39 -16.34 -10.09
N ASP A 87 19.83 -17.57 -10.33
CA ASP A 87 20.49 -17.93 -11.60
C ASP A 87 19.45 -18.04 -12.73
N LYS A 88 18.36 -18.77 -12.46
CA LYS A 88 17.22 -18.91 -13.37
C LYS A 88 15.94 -19.14 -12.57
N LEU A 89 15.07 -18.14 -12.56
CA LEU A 89 13.73 -18.25 -11.99
C LEU A 89 12.71 -18.64 -13.06
N ASP A 90 12.01 -19.74 -12.81
CA ASP A 90 10.84 -20.14 -13.56
C ASP A 90 9.58 -19.62 -12.85
N LEU A 91 8.78 -18.83 -13.58
CA LEU A 91 7.55 -18.24 -13.07
C LEU A 91 6.35 -19.03 -13.59
N THR A 92 5.52 -19.53 -12.67
CA THR A 92 4.29 -20.26 -13.00
C THR A 92 3.09 -19.53 -12.44
N LYS A 93 2.14 -19.14 -13.30
CA LYS A 93 0.85 -18.61 -12.85
C LYS A 93 0.00 -19.70 -12.23
N LYS A 94 -0.71 -19.37 -11.16
CA LYS A 94 -1.67 -20.25 -10.49
C LYS A 94 -3.03 -19.56 -10.43
N GLU A 95 -4.08 -20.36 -10.56
CA GLU A 95 -5.45 -19.92 -10.37
C GLU A 95 -5.78 -19.88 -8.87
N GLY A 96 -6.62 -18.93 -8.47
CA GLY A 96 -7.05 -18.75 -7.10
C GLY A 96 -6.12 -17.91 -6.23
N VAL A 97 -6.72 -17.24 -5.24
CA VAL A 97 -6.02 -16.52 -4.17
C VAL A 97 -5.39 -17.50 -3.19
N VAL A 98 -4.14 -17.23 -2.80
CA VAL A 98 -3.42 -18.02 -1.79
C VAL A 98 -3.41 -17.28 -0.45
N LEU A 99 -4.20 -17.75 0.51
CA LEU A 99 -4.27 -17.12 1.83
C LEU A 99 -3.84 -18.09 2.91
N ASN A 100 -2.89 -17.68 3.75
CA ASN A 100 -2.52 -18.45 4.93
C ASN A 100 -3.62 -18.40 6.01
N LYS A 101 -4.25 -17.23 6.17
CA LYS A 101 -5.39 -16.98 7.07
C LYS A 101 -6.51 -16.28 6.30
N ALA A 102 -7.42 -17.06 5.72
CA ALA A 102 -8.51 -16.53 4.91
C ALA A 102 -9.48 -15.67 5.74
N GLU A 103 -9.63 -15.99 7.02
CA GLU A 103 -10.51 -15.31 7.97
C GLU A 103 -10.15 -13.83 8.16
N TYR A 104 -8.86 -13.47 8.09
CA TYR A 104 -8.38 -12.09 8.22
C TYR A 104 -8.84 -11.20 7.06
N TYR A 105 -9.12 -11.81 5.91
CA TYR A 105 -9.53 -11.13 4.69
C TYR A 105 -10.98 -11.43 4.34
N SER A 106 -11.74 -12.01 5.28
CA SER A 106 -13.10 -12.46 5.02
C SER A 106 -14.02 -11.33 4.55
N ASP A 107 -13.84 -10.10 5.03
CA ASP A 107 -14.60 -8.94 4.57
C ASP A 107 -14.31 -8.59 3.11
N LEU A 108 -13.05 -8.72 2.67
CA LEU A 108 -12.67 -8.48 1.28
C LEU A 108 -13.19 -9.58 0.34
N ILE A 109 -13.17 -10.83 0.81
CA ILE A 109 -13.63 -11.99 0.04
C ILE A 109 -15.17 -12.00 -0.07
N LYS A 110 -15.88 -11.58 0.99
CA LYS A 110 -17.35 -11.53 1.02
C LYS A 110 -17.94 -10.41 0.16
N GLU A 111 -17.20 -9.34 -0.14
CA GLU A 111 -17.68 -8.21 -0.96
C GLU A 111 -17.96 -8.57 -2.44
N GLY A 112 -17.72 -9.81 -2.88
CA GLY A 112 -18.37 -10.39 -4.07
C GLY A 112 -17.48 -11.28 -4.94
N ASN A 113 -18.12 -12.10 -5.79
CA ASN A 113 -17.51 -13.03 -6.75
C ASN A 113 -16.68 -12.36 -7.88
N ASN A 114 -16.31 -11.09 -7.73
CA ASN A 114 -15.71 -10.28 -8.78
C ASN A 114 -14.47 -9.55 -8.23
N PHE A 115 -13.51 -10.34 -7.74
CA PHE A 115 -12.18 -9.86 -7.40
C PHE A 115 -11.22 -10.17 -8.54
N LEU A 116 -10.35 -9.20 -8.80
CA LEU A 116 -9.22 -9.39 -9.70
C LEU A 116 -8.10 -10.05 -8.91
N GLU A 117 -7.62 -11.20 -9.37
CA GLU A 117 -6.56 -11.96 -8.69
C GLU A 117 -5.38 -12.29 -9.62
N ARG A 118 -4.21 -12.49 -9.00
CA ARG A 118 -3.02 -13.01 -9.65
C ARG A 118 -2.15 -13.72 -8.63
N THR A 119 -1.93 -15.02 -8.84
CA THR A 119 -0.96 -15.80 -8.07
C THR A 119 0.19 -16.24 -8.96
N VAL A 120 1.43 -16.02 -8.51
CA VAL A 120 2.66 -16.37 -9.22
C VAL A 120 3.58 -17.17 -8.29
N LEU A 121 3.89 -18.39 -8.68
CA LEU A 121 4.86 -19.25 -8.02
C LEU A 121 6.23 -19.08 -8.69
N PHE A 122 7.26 -18.85 -7.89
CA PHE A 122 8.64 -18.70 -8.32
C PHE A 122 9.42 -19.96 -7.96
N LYS A 123 10.08 -20.57 -8.96
CA LYS A 123 10.91 -21.75 -8.80
C LYS A 123 12.34 -21.49 -9.27
N GLU A 124 13.33 -22.08 -8.61
CA GLU A 124 14.72 -22.16 -9.09
C GLU A 124 15.14 -23.62 -9.10
N GLY A 125 15.70 -24.08 -10.21
CA GLY A 125 16.09 -25.49 -10.36
C GLY A 125 14.92 -26.47 -10.14
N GLY A 126 13.69 -26.05 -10.42
CA GLY A 126 12.47 -26.84 -10.20
C GLY A 126 11.85 -26.73 -8.79
N PHE A 127 12.57 -26.19 -7.81
CA PHE A 127 12.12 -26.07 -6.43
C PHE A 127 11.45 -24.72 -6.17
N PRO A 128 10.28 -24.69 -5.50
CA PRO A 128 9.63 -23.43 -5.14
C PRO A 128 10.43 -22.65 -4.10
N ILE A 129 10.52 -21.34 -4.31
CA ILE A 129 11.22 -20.42 -3.41
C ILE A 129 10.23 -19.51 -2.70
N MET A 130 9.29 -18.97 -3.47
CA MET A 130 8.30 -18.02 -2.98
C MET A 130 7.05 -18.08 -3.84
N VAL A 131 5.93 -17.64 -3.27
CA VAL A 131 4.68 -17.43 -3.99
C VAL A 131 4.15 -16.04 -3.67
N ASN A 132 3.85 -15.28 -4.72
CA ASN A 132 3.14 -14.03 -4.62
C ASN A 132 1.66 -14.24 -4.97
N THR A 133 0.80 -13.53 -4.28
CA THR A 133 -0.64 -13.48 -4.57
C THR A 133 -1.15 -12.08 -4.32
N THR A 134 -1.75 -11.49 -5.34
CA THR A 134 -2.42 -10.20 -5.27
C THR A 134 -3.90 -10.42 -5.54
N PHE A 135 -4.79 -9.83 -4.73
CA PHE A 135 -6.21 -9.79 -5.06
C PHE A 135 -6.86 -8.47 -4.65
N ILE A 136 -7.85 -8.03 -5.43
CA ILE A 136 -8.52 -6.73 -5.28
C ILE A 136 -10.02 -6.85 -5.58
N SER A 137 -10.85 -6.45 -4.63
CA SER A 137 -12.32 -6.43 -4.66
C SER A 137 -12.88 -5.04 -4.99
N ASP A 138 -12.56 -4.51 -6.17
CA ASP A 138 -13.03 -3.18 -6.62
C ASP A 138 -13.68 -3.19 -8.02
N GLY A 139 -14.06 -4.37 -8.53
CA GLY A 139 -14.73 -4.51 -9.83
C GLY A 139 -13.85 -4.23 -11.06
N LEU A 140 -12.54 -4.15 -10.85
CA LEU A 140 -11.53 -3.95 -11.90
C LEU A 140 -11.43 -5.16 -12.82
N GLN A 141 -11.13 -4.93 -14.10
CA GLN A 141 -10.92 -6.01 -15.07
C GLN A 141 -9.43 -6.34 -15.24
N LYS A 142 -8.55 -5.35 -15.08
CA LYS A 142 -7.09 -5.51 -15.21
C LYS A 142 -6.34 -4.74 -14.14
N PHE A 143 -5.17 -5.26 -13.75
CA PHE A 143 -4.33 -4.61 -12.74
C PHE A 143 -3.78 -3.27 -13.24
N ASP A 144 -3.57 -3.12 -14.55
CA ASP A 144 -3.04 -1.89 -15.14
C ASP A 144 -3.98 -0.69 -14.95
N GLU A 145 -5.28 -0.92 -14.75
CA GLU A 145 -6.27 0.14 -14.45
C GLU A 145 -5.95 0.87 -13.14
N LEU A 146 -5.17 0.28 -12.24
CA LEU A 146 -4.76 0.89 -10.98
C LEU A 146 -3.72 1.99 -11.17
N ASN A 147 -2.89 1.90 -12.22
CA ASN A 147 -1.78 2.83 -12.44
C ASN A 147 -2.26 4.28 -12.62
N ASP A 148 -3.48 4.46 -13.14
CA ASP A 148 -4.06 5.78 -13.44
C ASP A 148 -4.97 6.31 -12.32
N ARG A 149 -5.20 5.51 -11.27
CA ARG A 149 -6.11 5.90 -10.17
C ARG A 149 -5.46 6.87 -9.19
N LYS A 150 -6.02 8.08 -9.13
CA LYS A 150 -5.58 9.13 -8.19
C LYS A 150 -5.93 8.83 -6.73
N ASP A 151 -6.93 7.98 -6.52
CA ASP A 151 -7.43 7.57 -5.20
C ASP A 151 -6.79 6.26 -4.69
N LEU A 152 -5.84 5.70 -5.45
CA LEU A 152 -5.06 4.53 -5.05
C LEU A 152 -4.01 4.90 -4.01
N PHE A 153 -3.97 4.10 -2.95
CA PHE A 153 -2.91 4.10 -1.96
C PHE A 153 -2.52 2.67 -1.62
N ILE A 154 -1.25 2.32 -1.82
CA ILE A 154 -0.69 1.03 -1.37
C ILE A 154 0.11 1.27 -0.11
N SER A 155 -0.10 0.46 0.93
CA SER A 155 0.55 0.63 2.22
C SER A 155 2.06 0.42 2.16
N GLU A 156 2.72 0.81 3.25
CA GLU A 156 4.07 0.36 3.56
C GLU A 156 4.15 -1.17 3.66
N ASN A 157 5.37 -1.70 3.53
CA ASN A 157 5.62 -3.14 3.66
C ASN A 157 5.44 -3.57 5.12
N LYS A 158 4.61 -4.57 5.35
CA LYS A 158 4.53 -5.30 6.61
C LYS A 158 5.26 -6.62 6.46
N VAL A 159 6.01 -7.02 7.49
CA VAL A 159 6.72 -8.31 7.53
C VAL A 159 6.24 -9.08 8.75
N ARG A 160 5.89 -10.35 8.56
CA ARG A 160 5.50 -11.24 9.66
C ARG A 160 5.92 -12.68 9.39
N VAL A 161 5.96 -13.48 10.44
CA VAL A 161 6.18 -14.94 10.34
C VAL A 161 4.92 -15.64 10.81
N GLU A 162 4.47 -16.62 10.06
CA GLU A 162 3.30 -17.44 10.40
C GLU A 162 3.56 -18.90 10.08
N MET A 163 2.85 -19.80 10.76
CA MET A 163 2.86 -21.22 10.40
C MET A 163 2.04 -21.42 9.12
N SER A 164 2.56 -22.18 8.15
CA SER A 164 1.91 -22.42 6.88
C SER A 164 0.68 -23.31 7.02
N ASN A 165 -0.43 -22.94 6.38
CA ASN A 165 -1.58 -23.82 6.17
C ASN A 165 -1.34 -24.79 4.99
N ASP A 166 -2.30 -25.67 4.74
CA ASP A 166 -2.19 -26.69 3.70
C ASP A 166 -2.03 -26.13 2.27
N ILE A 167 -2.62 -24.96 2.00
CA ILE A 167 -2.59 -24.33 0.67
C ILE A 167 -1.18 -23.79 0.39
N VAL A 168 -0.65 -22.99 1.32
CA VAL A 168 0.69 -22.41 1.23
C VAL A 168 1.74 -23.53 1.24
N ALA A 169 1.60 -24.50 2.13
CA ALA A 169 2.53 -25.62 2.26
C ALA A 169 2.63 -26.45 0.97
N ARG A 170 1.48 -26.74 0.33
CA ARG A 170 1.45 -27.48 -0.94
C ARG A 170 2.12 -26.73 -2.08
N LEU A 171 1.92 -25.42 -2.19
CA LEU A 171 2.53 -24.61 -3.24
C LEU A 171 4.04 -24.44 -3.06
N LEU A 172 4.48 -24.32 -1.81
CA LEU A 172 5.89 -24.17 -1.44
C LEU A 172 6.62 -25.51 -1.27
N GLU A 173 5.94 -26.64 -1.48
CA GLU A 173 6.49 -27.99 -1.31
C GLU A 173 7.21 -28.14 0.06
N ILE A 174 6.52 -27.71 1.12
CA ILE A 174 6.91 -27.82 2.53
C ILE A 174 5.81 -28.55 3.32
N ASN A 175 6.12 -28.96 4.54
CA ASN A 175 5.11 -29.53 5.43
C ASN A 175 4.18 -28.45 5.98
N THR A 176 2.90 -28.78 6.20
CA THR A 176 1.98 -27.91 6.94
C THR A 176 2.54 -27.63 8.34
N GLY A 177 2.37 -26.39 8.81
CA GLY A 177 2.91 -25.96 10.10
C GLY A 177 4.38 -25.55 10.07
N VAL A 178 5.02 -25.46 8.91
CA VAL A 178 6.38 -24.89 8.80
C VAL A 178 6.28 -23.35 8.80
N PRO A 179 7.16 -22.63 9.50
CA PRO A 179 7.15 -21.17 9.50
C PRO A 179 7.44 -20.63 8.09
N VAL A 180 6.62 -19.68 7.65
CA VAL A 180 6.80 -18.92 6.42
C VAL A 180 6.93 -17.44 6.74
N LEU A 181 7.83 -16.76 6.02
CA LEU A 181 7.96 -15.31 6.08
C LEU A 181 7.00 -14.68 5.09
N ILE A 182 6.23 -13.70 5.53
CA ILE A 182 5.20 -13.04 4.75
C ILE A 182 5.55 -11.56 4.65
N LEU A 183 5.68 -11.06 3.42
CA LEU A 183 5.58 -9.63 3.15
C LEU A 183 4.16 -9.31 2.68
N GLU A 184 3.62 -8.22 3.19
CA GLU A 184 2.27 -7.79 2.91
C GLU A 184 2.22 -6.30 2.59
N LYS A 185 1.40 -5.97 1.60
CA LYS A 185 0.92 -4.62 1.32
C LYS A 185 -0.60 -4.63 1.25
N GLU A 186 -1.21 -3.65 1.89
CA GLU A 186 -2.64 -3.38 1.81
C GLU A 186 -2.92 -2.39 0.68
N ILE A 187 -3.98 -2.64 -0.08
CA ILE A 187 -4.36 -1.84 -1.24
C ILE A 187 -5.64 -1.11 -0.88
N TYR A 188 -5.55 0.22 -0.84
CA TYR A 188 -6.65 1.10 -0.54
C TYR A 188 -7.10 1.86 -1.78
N ILE A 189 -8.40 1.89 -2.02
CA ILE A 189 -9.03 2.68 -3.08
C ILE A 189 -10.11 3.53 -2.43
N SER A 190 -10.09 4.84 -2.69
CA SER A 190 -11.01 5.79 -2.04
C SER A 190 -11.00 5.65 -0.50
N GLN A 191 -9.81 5.43 0.08
CA GLN A 191 -9.54 5.24 1.51
C GLN A 191 -10.18 4.00 2.15
N LYS A 192 -10.71 3.06 1.36
CA LYS A 192 -11.20 1.77 1.84
C LYS A 192 -10.22 0.68 1.47
N LEU A 193 -10.01 -0.28 2.38
CA LEU A 193 -9.25 -1.48 2.06
C LEU A 193 -10.01 -2.26 0.99
N LYS A 194 -9.35 -2.48 -0.15
CA LYS A 194 -9.93 -3.13 -1.32
C LYS A 194 -9.13 -4.30 -1.83
N GLY A 195 -7.96 -4.56 -1.26
CA GLY A 195 -7.16 -5.70 -1.66
C GLY A 195 -5.91 -5.82 -0.84
N VAL A 196 -5.17 -6.90 -1.08
CA VAL A 196 -3.84 -7.08 -0.53
C VAL A 196 -2.92 -7.72 -1.56
N ASP A 197 -1.64 -7.46 -1.39
CA ASP A 197 -0.57 -8.11 -2.11
C ASP A 197 0.34 -8.80 -1.09
N LEU A 198 0.49 -10.12 -1.24
CA LEU A 198 1.17 -10.99 -0.29
C LEU A 198 2.30 -11.73 -0.99
N LEU A 199 3.43 -11.86 -0.31
CA LEU A 199 4.56 -12.66 -0.75
C LEU A 199 4.96 -13.61 0.38
N TYR A 200 4.82 -14.90 0.13
CA TYR A 200 5.24 -15.95 1.04
C TYR A 200 6.61 -16.47 0.63
N LEU A 201 7.52 -16.53 1.59
CA LEU A 201 8.88 -17.01 1.41
C LEU A 201 9.19 -18.12 2.41
N ILE A 202 10.03 -19.05 1.98
CA ILE A 202 10.55 -20.13 2.81
C ILE A 202 11.83 -19.63 3.50
N PRO A 203 11.82 -19.37 4.82
CA PRO A 203 12.97 -18.76 5.52
C PRO A 203 14.26 -19.57 5.38
N GLU A 204 14.17 -20.89 5.22
CA GLU A 204 15.34 -21.75 5.07
C GLU A 204 15.98 -21.67 3.68
N ARG A 205 15.28 -21.07 2.69
CA ARG A 205 15.74 -21.01 1.29
C ARG A 205 16.15 -19.60 0.87
N VAL A 206 15.72 -18.57 1.58
CA VAL A 206 15.95 -17.17 1.18
C VAL A 206 16.36 -16.24 2.32
N GLU A 207 17.08 -15.19 1.95
CA GLU A 207 17.34 -14.02 2.78
C GLU A 207 16.72 -12.78 2.12
N LEU A 208 16.24 -11.85 2.94
CA LEU A 208 15.75 -10.54 2.49
C LEU A 208 16.77 -9.45 2.83
N LEU A 209 17.21 -8.73 1.80
CA LEU A 209 18.08 -7.57 1.94
C LEU A 209 17.29 -6.29 1.61
N LEU A 210 17.16 -5.41 2.61
CA LEU A 210 16.49 -4.12 2.49
C LEU A 210 17.52 -3.03 2.15
N LYS A 211 17.33 -2.34 1.02
CA LYS A 211 18.22 -1.24 0.61
C LYS A 211 17.53 0.11 0.84
N GLU A 212 18.08 0.88 1.78
CA GLU A 212 17.55 2.15 2.27
C GLU A 212 17.33 3.20 1.15
N ASN A 213 18.18 3.21 0.12
CA ASN A 213 18.15 4.26 -0.91
C ASN A 213 17.17 4.03 -2.06
N ASN A 214 16.64 2.82 -2.25
CA ASN A 214 15.84 2.46 -3.43
C ASN A 214 14.44 1.91 -3.14
N HIS A 215 14.06 1.76 -1.86
CA HIS A 215 12.81 1.08 -1.45
C HIS A 215 12.64 -0.29 -2.13
N GLN A 216 13.78 -0.92 -2.44
CA GLN A 216 13.86 -2.19 -3.16
C GLN A 216 14.16 -3.29 -2.14
N ILE A 217 13.49 -4.42 -2.32
CA ILE A 217 13.70 -5.62 -1.53
C ILE A 217 14.44 -6.61 -2.43
N SER A 218 15.69 -6.92 -2.09
CA SER A 218 16.41 -8.00 -2.77
C SER A 218 16.14 -9.30 -2.04
N VAL A 219 15.67 -10.30 -2.75
CA VAL A 219 15.57 -11.67 -2.25
C VAL A 219 16.78 -12.42 -2.78
N VAL A 220 17.52 -13.07 -1.90
CA VAL A 220 18.72 -13.84 -2.27
C VAL A 220 18.62 -15.26 -1.71
N LYS A 221 19.27 -16.22 -2.37
CA LYS A 221 19.32 -17.60 -1.89
C LYS A 221 20.16 -17.70 -0.62
N CYS A 222 19.73 -18.52 0.33
CA CYS A 222 20.59 -18.89 1.46
C CYS A 222 21.81 -19.67 0.93
N ASN A 223 23.01 -19.24 1.31
CA ASN A 223 24.20 -20.04 1.06
C ASN A 223 24.16 -21.23 2.03
N LYS A 224 24.08 -22.47 1.50
CA LYS A 224 24.33 -23.65 2.33
C LYS A 224 25.79 -23.59 2.78
N HIS A 225 26.01 -23.32 4.06
CA HIS A 225 27.29 -23.54 4.73
C HIS A 225 27.49 -25.04 4.99
#